data_AF-A0A6B3CZ38-F1
#
_entry.id   AF-A0A6B3CZ38-F1
#
_cell.length_a   1.000
_cell.length_b   1.000
_cell.length_c   1.000
_cell.angle_alpha   90.00
_cell.angle_beta   90.00
_cell.angle_gamma   90.00
#
_symmetry.space_group_name_H-M   'P 1'
#
loop_
_entity.id
_entity.type
_entity.pdbx_description
1 polymer ?
#
loop_
_entity_poly.entity_id
_entity_poly.type
_entity_poly.pdbx_seq_one_letter_code
_entity_poly.pdbx_strand_id
1 'polypeptide(L)' 'LRDARQSAGFRSARDWSYTNQTVYGKGWAAVGDAAAFVDPLISTGVALATTAGSILSRVIDKVLQYPEI' A
#
# COMPACT_ATOMS: atom_id res chain seq x y z
N LEU A 1 -26.42 19.56 -5.98
CA LEU A 1 -25.28 20.19 -6.71
C LEU A 1 -25.48 21.67 -7.05
N ARG A 2 -26.69 22.26 -6.92
CA ARG A 2 -26.98 23.63 -7.36
C ARG A 2 -26.06 24.73 -6.77
N ASP A 3 -25.53 24.52 -5.57
CA ASP A 3 -24.72 25.51 -4.84
C ASP A 3 -23.33 24.99 -4.43
N ALA A 4 -22.85 23.90 -5.05
CA ALA A 4 -21.51 23.37 -4.75
C ALA A 4 -20.43 24.22 -5.44
N ARG A 5 -19.45 24.71 -4.68
CA ARG A 5 -18.27 25.40 -5.23
C ARG A 5 -17.14 24.39 -5.43
N GLN A 6 -16.64 24.28 -6.66
CA GLN A 6 -15.45 23.48 -6.96
C GLN A 6 -14.24 24.04 -6.18
N SER A 7 -13.67 23.24 -5.27
CA SER A 7 -12.50 23.63 -4.47
C SER A 7 -11.17 23.33 -5.16
N ALA A 8 -11.16 22.39 -6.10
CA ALA A 8 -9.97 21.98 -6.84
C ALA A 8 -10.31 21.47 -8.25
N GLY A 9 -9.32 21.51 -9.15
CA GLY A 9 -9.43 20.95 -10.51
C GLY A 9 -9.62 19.42 -10.52
N PHE A 10 -10.12 18.90 -11.64
CA PHE A 10 -10.25 17.46 -11.86
C PHE A 10 -8.89 16.78 -11.91
N ARG A 11 -8.81 15.56 -11.34
CA ARG A 11 -7.64 14.67 -11.42
C ARG A 11 -8.11 13.33 -11.95
N SER A 12 -7.39 12.76 -12.90
CA SER A 12 -7.66 11.43 -13.44
C SER A 12 -6.51 10.49 -13.09
N ALA A 13 -6.89 9.27 -12.73
CA ALA A 13 -6.02 8.10 -12.70
C ALA A 13 -6.73 7.01 -13.50
N ARG A 14 -5.98 6.02 -14.00
CA ARG A 14 -6.53 4.84 -14.69
C ARG A 14 -5.63 3.64 -14.40
N ASP A 15 -6.10 2.45 -14.75
CA ASP A 15 -5.32 1.20 -14.66
C ASP A 15 -4.72 0.97 -13.26
N TRP A 16 -5.46 1.37 -12.22
CA TRP A 16 -4.99 1.34 -10.83
C TRP A 16 -5.04 -0.05 -10.21
N SER A 17 -5.84 -0.96 -10.74
CA SER A 17 -5.95 -2.32 -10.20
C SER A 17 -4.79 -3.20 -10.67
N TYR A 18 -3.98 -3.70 -9.75
CA TYR A 18 -2.87 -4.63 -10.03
C TYR A 18 -2.51 -5.48 -8.81
N THR A 19 -1.79 -6.57 -9.06
CA THR A 19 -1.16 -7.41 -8.05
C THR A 19 0.24 -7.78 -8.51
N ASN A 20 1.27 -7.49 -7.71
CA ASN A 20 2.62 -7.96 -8.00
C ASN A 20 2.75 -9.46 -7.71
N GLN A 21 3.40 -10.19 -8.62
CA GLN A 21 3.65 -11.63 -8.45
C GLN A 21 4.67 -11.93 -7.33
N THR A 22 5.54 -10.98 -7.02
CA THR A 22 6.54 -11.09 -5.97
C THR A 22 6.56 -9.79 -5.18
N VAL A 23 6.40 -9.90 -3.87
CA VAL A 23 6.30 -8.76 -2.94
C VAL A 23 7.40 -8.77 -1.89
N TYR A 24 8.37 -9.67 -2.00
CA TYR A 24 9.56 -9.72 -1.16
C TYR A 24 10.70 -10.45 -1.87
N GLY A 25 11.91 -10.25 -1.39
CA GLY A 25 13.11 -10.91 -1.86
C GLY A 25 14.29 -10.64 -0.94
N LYS A 26 15.49 -11.01 -1.38
CA LYS A 26 16.70 -10.81 -0.57
C LYS A 26 16.91 -9.32 -0.29
N GLY A 27 16.76 -8.92 0.97
CA GLY A 27 16.98 -7.55 1.45
C GLY A 27 15.85 -6.57 1.14
N TRP A 28 14.67 -7.02 0.68
CA TRP A 28 13.55 -6.12 0.42
C TRP A 28 12.18 -6.80 0.58
N ALA A 29 11.17 -5.98 0.91
CA ALA A 29 9.76 -6.35 0.89
C ALA A 29 8.91 -5.13 0.52
N ALA A 30 7.75 -5.37 -0.08
CA ALA A 30 6.77 -4.37 -0.48
C ALA A 30 5.48 -4.53 0.33
N VAL A 31 4.85 -3.42 0.70
CA VAL A 31 3.58 -3.34 1.43
C VAL A 31 2.73 -2.19 0.88
N GLY A 32 1.42 -2.24 1.14
CA GLY A 32 0.46 -1.27 0.60
C GLY A 32 0.39 -1.34 -0.93
N ASP A 33 0.19 -0.19 -1.58
CA ASP A 33 0.07 -0.10 -3.03
C ASP A 33 1.24 -0.78 -3.74
N ALA A 34 2.49 -0.63 -3.27
CA ALA A 34 3.66 -1.28 -3.87
C ALA A 34 3.56 -2.82 -3.97
N ALA A 35 2.70 -3.46 -3.18
CA ALA A 35 2.39 -4.88 -3.28
C ALA A 35 1.19 -5.15 -4.20
N ALA A 36 0.08 -4.42 -4.01
CA ALA A 36 -1.13 -4.54 -4.81
C ALA A 36 -2.07 -3.35 -4.56
N PHE A 37 -2.93 -3.05 -5.54
CA PHE A 37 -4.04 -2.12 -5.39
C PHE A 37 -5.27 -2.66 -6.11
N VAL A 38 -6.46 -2.47 -5.55
CA VAL A 38 -7.72 -2.99 -6.14
C VAL A 38 -8.60 -1.84 -6.58
N ASP A 39 -9.50 -1.36 -5.73
CA ASP A 39 -10.42 -0.27 -6.03
C ASP A 39 -10.74 0.51 -4.74
N PRO A 40 -10.83 1.85 -4.79
CA PRO A 40 -11.09 2.66 -3.60
C PRO A 40 -12.55 2.64 -3.11
N LEU A 41 -13.45 1.83 -3.70
CA LEU A 41 -14.88 1.76 -3.34
C LEU A 41 -15.13 1.66 -1.83
N ILE A 42 -14.34 0.85 -1.14
CA ILE A 42 -14.46 0.62 0.31
C ILE A 42 -13.40 1.36 1.14
N SER A 43 -12.58 2.21 0.51
CA SER A 43 -11.56 3.03 1.18
C SER A 43 -10.57 2.26 2.09
N THR A 44 -10.26 1.00 1.74
CA THR A 44 -9.41 0.14 2.58
C THR A 44 -7.90 0.32 2.37
N GLY A 45 -7.47 0.95 1.27
CA GLY A 45 -6.06 1.00 0.88
C GLY A 45 -5.11 1.50 1.99
N VAL A 46 -5.46 2.62 2.64
CA VAL A 46 -4.64 3.19 3.73
C VAL A 46 -4.59 2.27 4.95
N ALA A 47 -5.71 1.63 5.30
CA ALA A 47 -5.76 0.69 6.42
C ALA A 47 -4.92 -0.56 6.16
N LEU A 48 -5.00 -1.12 4.94
CA LEU A 48 -4.19 -2.26 4.52
C LEU A 48 -2.70 -1.93 4.50
N ALA A 49 -2.32 -0.79 3.92
CA ALA A 49 -0.94 -0.34 3.87
C ALA A 49 -0.34 -0.17 5.28
N THR A 50 -1.07 0.47 6.19
CA THR A 50 -0.62 0.70 7.57
C THR A 50 -0.51 -0.60 8.36
N THR A 51 -1.49 -1.49 8.21
CA THR A 51 -1.49 -2.79 8.89
C THR A 51 -0.33 -3.66 8.40
N ALA A 52 -0.15 -3.76 7.08
CA ALA A 52 0.95 -4.52 6.50
C ALA A 52 2.33 -3.93 6.86
N GLY A 53 2.47 -2.60 6.84
CA GLY A 53 3.70 -1.92 7.28
C GLY A 53 4.07 -2.19 8.73
N SER A 54 3.08 -2.17 9.64
CA SER A 54 3.26 -2.51 11.06
C SER A 54 3.68 -3.96 11.28
N ILE A 55 3.17 -4.89 10.46
CA ILE A 55 3.59 -6.28 10.49
C ILE A 55 5.03 -6.41 9.97
N LEU A 56 5.32 -5.82 8.81
CA LEU A 56 6.65 -5.88 8.21
C LEU A 56 7.72 -5.25 9.10
N SER A 57 7.42 -4.18 9.83
CA SER A 57 8.39 -3.56 10.75
C SER A 57 8.81 -4.52 11.86
N ARG A 58 7.91 -5.34 12.38
CA ARG A 58 8.22 -6.37 13.39
C ARG A 58 9.05 -7.51 12.82
N VAL A 59 8.79 -7.89 11.57
CA VAL A 59 9.59 -8.89 10.86
C VAL A 59 11.00 -8.37 10.64
N ILE A 60 11.16 -7.13 10.15
CA ILE A 60 12.47 -6.49 9.95
C ILE A 60 13.22 -6.40 11.27
N ASP A 61 12.57 -6.00 12.37
CA ASP A 61 13.18 -5.97 13.70
C ASP A 61 13.79 -7.34 14.09
N LYS A 62 13.10 -8.43 13.78
CA LYS A 62 13.62 -9.79 14.03
C LYS A 62 14.76 -10.19 13.10
N VAL A 63 14.66 -9.89 11.81
CA VAL A 63 15.75 -10.16 10.85
C VAL A 63 17.02 -9.40 11.24
N LEU A 64 16.88 -8.17 11.74
CA LEU A 64 18.03 -7.38 12.20
C LEU A 64 18.64 -7.91 13.50
N GLN A 65 17.82 -8.46 14.41
CA GLN A 65 18.29 -9.09 15.66
C GLN A 65 18.99 -10.43 15.42
N TYR A 66 18.59 -11.16 14.38
CA TYR A 66 19.06 -12.50 14.06
C TYR A 66 19.42 -12.59 12.56
N PRO A 67 20.55 -12.00 12.13
CA PRO A 67 20.92 -11.89 10.71
C PRO A 67 21.29 -13.23 10.06
N GLU A 68 21.44 -14.29 10.84
CA GLU A 68 21.65 -15.66 10.39
C GLU A 68 20.38 -16.37 9.91
N ILE A 69 19.19 -15.79 10.15
CA ILE A 69 17.89 -16.30 9.67
C ILE A 69 17.68 -15.93 8.19
#